data_AF-A0A060YVN4-F1
#
_entry.id   AF-A0A060YVN4-F1
#
_cell.length_a   1.000
_cell.length_b   1.000
_cell.length_c   1.000
_cell.angle_alpha   90.00
_cell.angle_beta   90.00
_cell.angle_gamma   90.00
#
_symmetry.space_group_name_H-M   'P 1'
#
loop_
_entity.id
_entity.type
_entity.pdbx_description
1 polymer ?
#
loop_
_entity_poly.entity_id
_entity_poly.type
_entity_poly.pdbx_seq_one_letter_code
_entity_poly.pdbx_strand_id
1 'polypeptide(L)' 'MTFTKTSQKFGQWADSRANTVFGLGFASEQQLAKFAEKFQEVKEAAKLARDKSQEKMETSSNNSQVTYGHTHTDT' A
#
# COMPACT_ATOMS: atom_id res chain seq x y z
N MET A 1 -7.06 -2.10 -1.82
CA MET A 1 -8.45 -1.72 -2.18
C MET A 1 -8.76 -2.27 -3.56
N THR A 2 -9.99 -2.70 -3.82
CA THR A 2 -10.40 -3.33 -5.09
C THR A 2 -11.72 -2.70 -5.56
N PHE A 3 -11.75 -2.19 -6.78
CA PHE A 3 -12.94 -1.68 -7.43
C PHE A 3 -13.63 -2.80 -8.23
N THR A 4 -14.91 -3.05 -7.92
CA THR A 4 -15.73 -4.11 -8.53
C THR A 4 -16.89 -3.48 -9.27
N LYS A 5 -17.04 -3.82 -10.56
CA LYS A 5 -18.21 -3.44 -11.37
C LYS A 5 -19.38 -4.36 -11.00
N THR A 6 -20.49 -3.81 -10.55
CA THR A 6 -21.69 -4.58 -10.17
C THR A 6 -22.88 -4.32 -11.10
N SER A 7 -22.80 -3.32 -11.97
CA SER A 7 -23.70 -3.16 -13.12
C SER A 7 -22.99 -2.44 -14.28
N GLN A 8 -23.71 -2.24 -15.39
CA GLN A 8 -23.19 -1.58 -16.59
C GLN A 8 -22.65 -0.16 -16.33
N LYS A 9 -23.20 0.53 -15.32
CA LYS A 9 -22.84 1.92 -15.01
C LYS A 9 -22.58 2.14 -13.54
N PHE A 10 -22.38 1.07 -12.77
CA PHE A 10 -22.16 1.17 -11.33
C PHE A 10 -21.02 0.25 -10.90
N GLY A 11 -20.17 0.78 -10.02
CA GLY A 11 -19.13 0.00 -9.37
C GLY A 11 -18.89 0.48 -7.95
N GLN A 12 -18.25 -0.36 -7.16
CA GLN A 12 -18.05 -0.16 -5.73
C GLN A 12 -16.71 -0.68 -5.25
N TRP A 13 -16.22 -0.16 -4.13
CA TRP A 13 -15.07 -0.72 -3.42
C TRP A 13 -15.28 -0.61 -1.92
N ALA A 14 -14.67 -1.55 -1.19
CA ALA A 14 -14.59 -1.49 0.26
C ALA A 14 -13.31 -0.76 0.68
N ASP A 15 -13.47 0.16 1.63
CA ASP A 15 -12.38 0.78 2.37
C ASP A 15 -12.44 0.32 3.83
N SER A 16 -11.53 -0.62 4.18
CA SER A 16 -11.42 -1.14 5.54
C SER A 16 -10.91 -0.10 6.54
N ARG A 17 -10.18 0.91 6.09
CA ARG A 17 -9.70 1.99 6.97
C ARG A 17 -10.84 2.91 7.37
N ALA A 18 -11.74 3.19 6.43
CA ALA A 18 -12.94 3.99 6.68
C ALA A 18 -14.13 3.15 7.18
N ASN A 19 -14.00 1.82 7.27
CA ASN A 19 -15.09 0.88 7.55
C ASN A 19 -16.35 1.16 6.72
N THR A 20 -16.15 1.52 5.44
CA THR A 20 -17.21 2.00 4.57
C THR A 20 -17.08 1.36 3.19
N VAL A 21 -18.22 1.13 2.54
CA VAL A 21 -18.29 0.72 1.14
C VAL A 21 -18.74 1.92 0.33
N PHE A 22 -17.92 2.35 -0.62
CA PHE A 22 -18.27 3.42 -1.56
C PHE A 22 -18.80 2.83 -2.86
N GLY A 23 -19.87 3.42 -3.38
CA GLY A 23 -20.45 3.08 -4.66
C GLY A 23 -20.53 4.32 -5.55
N LEU A 24 -20.21 4.17 -6.83
CA LEU A 24 -20.24 5.23 -7.84
C LEU A 24 -21.09 4.81 -9.03
N GLY A 25 -22.05 5.66 -9.39
CA GLY A 25 -22.82 5.57 -10.62
C GLY A 25 -22.26 6.52 -11.68
N PHE A 26 -22.21 6.05 -12.93
CA PHE A 26 -21.67 6.78 -14.07
C PHE A 26 -22.75 7.06 -15.12
N ALA A 27 -22.53 8.07 -15.96
CA ALA A 27 -23.46 8.39 -17.04
C ALA A 27 -23.42 7.33 -18.16
N SER A 28 -22.25 6.73 -18.40
CA SER A 28 -22.03 5.68 -19.39
C SER A 28 -21.11 4.57 -18.89
N GLU A 29 -21.19 3.41 -19.53
CA GLU A 29 -20.30 2.27 -19.26
C GLU A 29 -18.83 2.59 -19.53
N GLN A 30 -18.56 3.41 -20.55
CA GLN A 30 -17.20 3.82 -20.91
C GLN A 30 -16.54 4.63 -19.77
N GLN A 31 -17.30 5.49 -19.09
CA GLN A 31 -16.80 6.24 -17.95
C GLN A 31 -16.50 5.31 -16.76
N LEU A 32 -17.38 4.34 -16.48
CA LEU A 32 -17.14 3.31 -15.47
C LEU A 32 -15.86 2.50 -15.79
N ALA A 33 -15.68 2.09 -17.04
CA ALA A 33 -14.52 1.33 -17.47
C ALA A 33 -13.23 2.14 -17.31
N LYS A 34 -13.21 3.39 -17.77
CA LYS A 34 -12.08 4.32 -17.60
C LYS A 34 -11.73 4.55 -16.14
N PHE A 35 -12.74 4.67 -15.27
CA PHE A 35 -12.51 4.80 -13.84
C PHE A 35 -11.86 3.55 -13.25
N ALA A 36 -12.34 2.35 -13.62
CA ALA A 36 -11.77 1.09 -13.14
C ALA A 36 -10.29 0.93 -13.51
N GLU A 37 -9.91 1.31 -14.74
CA GLU A 37 -8.52 1.32 -15.20
C GLU A 37 -7.66 2.28 -14.37
N LYS A 38 -8.13 3.52 -14.19
CA LYS A 38 -7.41 4.52 -13.39
C LYS A 38 -7.30 4.15 -11.92
N PHE A 39 -8.31 3.49 -11.36
CA PHE A 39 -8.26 3.01 -10.00
C PHE A 39 -7.12 2.00 -9.79
N GLN A 40 -6.93 1.11 -10.76
CA GLN A 40 -5.84 0.13 -10.74
C GLN A 40 -4.46 0.79 -10.86
N GLU A 41 -4.31 1.76 -11.77
CA GLU A 41 -3.07 2.54 -11.90
C GLU A 41 -2.68 3.22 -10.58
N VAL A 42 -3.63 3.90 -9.93
CA VAL A 42 -3.38 4.60 -8.65
C VAL A 42 -3.05 3.61 -7.54
N LYS A 43 -3.69 2.44 -7.51
CA LYS A 43 -3.37 1.38 -6.53
C LYS A 43 -1.92 0.91 -6.65
N GLU A 44 -1.44 0.67 -7.87
CA GLU A 44 -0.05 0.26 -8.09
C GLU A 44 0.94 1.38 -7.78
N ALA A 45 0.64 2.62 -8.19
CA ALA A 45 1.48 3.78 -7.86
C ALA A 45 1.60 4.01 -6.35
N ALA A 46 0.48 3.87 -5.62
CA ALA A 46 0.46 3.97 -4.16
C ALA A 46 1.26 2.85 -3.50
N LYS A 47 1.20 1.62 -4.04
CA LYS A 47 2.04 0.50 -3.56
C LYS A 47 3.53 0.81 -3.75
N LEU A 48 3.92 1.21 -4.96
CA LEU A 48 5.32 1.53 -5.27
C LEU A 48 5.86 2.69 -4.42
N ALA A 49 5.03 3.70 -4.16
CA ALA A 49 5.41 4.81 -3.28
C ALA A 49 5.65 4.37 -1.82
N ARG A 50 4.86 3.41 -1.33
CA ARG A 50 5.05 2.81 0.00
C ARG A 50 6.32 1.97 0.05
N ASP A 51 6.53 1.11 -0.95
CA ASP A 51 7.69 0.22 -1.02
C ASP A 51 9.00 1.03 -1.08
N LYS A 52 9.05 2.08 -1.91
CA LYS A 52 10.19 3.02 -1.99
C LYS A 52 10.45 3.79 -0.68
N SER A 53 9.40 4.03 0.12
CA SER A 53 9.53 4.72 1.40
C SER A 53 9.99 3.79 2.53
N GLN A 54 9.79 2.48 2.40
CA GLN A 54 10.20 1.49 3.38
C GLN A 54 11.68 1.07 3.21
N GLU A 55 12.23 1.11 1.99
CA GLU A 55 13.65 0.83 1.73
C GLU A 55 14.62 1.78 2.46
N LYS A 56 14.19 3.02 2.77
CA LYS A 56 15.00 3.99 3.52
C LYS A 56 15.12 3.66 5.03
N MET A 57 14.37 2.70 5.55
CA MET A 57 14.39 2.36 6.99
C MET A 57 15.20 1.10 7.32
N GLU A 58 15.57 0.27 6.34
CA GLU A 58 16.36 -0.94 6.61
C GLU A 58 17.88 -0.71 6.55
N THR A 59 18.37 0.43 6.04
CA THR A 59 19.82 0.77 6.04
C THR A 59 20.28 1.58 7.26
N SER A 60 19.60 1.49 8.40
CA SER A 60 20.04 2.16 9.65
C SER A 60 20.13 1.26 10.88
N SER A 61 19.87 -0.05 10.74
CA SER A 61 19.85 -0.97 11.89
C SER A 61 21.07 -1.89 12.01
N ASN A 62 22.21 -1.53 11.41
CA ASN A 62 23.42 -2.36 11.48
C ASN A 62 24.71 -1.54 11.67
N ASN A 63 24.75 -0.65 12.66
CA ASN A 63 26.03 -0.20 13.23
C ASN A 63 25.91 0.16 14.71
N SER A 64 25.70 -0.85 15.54
CA SER A 64 26.00 -0.76 16.99
C SER A 64 27.08 -1.77 17.33
N GLN A 65 28.25 -1.61 16.70
CA GLN A 65 29.48 -2.13 17.27
C GLN A 65 29.84 -1.23 18.45
N VAL A 66 29.56 -1.68 19.68
CA VAL A 66 30.23 -1.14 20.87
C VAL A 66 30.81 -2.30 21.67
N THR A 67 32.09 -2.53 21.40
CA THR A 67 33.05 -3.24 22.23
C THR A 67 33.03 -2.70 23.66
N TYR A 68 32.71 -3.54 24.64
CA TYR A 68 33.23 -3.40 26.00
C TYR A 68 34.00 -4.67 26.33
N GLY A 69 35.31 -4.52 26.56
CA GLY A 69 36.24 -5.61 26.75
C GLY A 69 36.41 -6.05 28.20
N HIS A 70 37.28 -7.06 28.36
CA HIS A 70 38.01 -7.45 29.58
C HIS A 70 37.15 -8.12 30.68
N THR A 71 37.46 -9.29 31.24
CA THR A 71 38.75 -9.95 31.52
C THR A 71 38.65 -11.47 31.59
N HIS A 72 39.69 -12.14 31.09
CA HIS A 72 40.18 -13.45 31.53
C HIS A 72 40.36 -13.48 33.06
N THR A 73 39.89 -14.53 33.75
CA THR A 73 40.64 -15.17 34.84
C THR A 73 40.23 -16.63 34.96
N ASP A 74 41.18 -17.48 34.65
CA ASP A 74 41.26 -18.92 34.90
C ASP A 74 41.62 -19.13 36.39
N THR A 75 40.87 -19.94 37.13
CA THR A 75 41.32 -20.69 38.32
C THR A 75 40.37 -21.86 38.56
#